data_AF-A0AAQ3RET1-F1
#
_entry.id   AF-A0AAQ3RET1-F1
#
_cell.length_a   1.000
_cell.length_b   1.000
_cell.length_c   1.000
_cell.angle_alpha   90.00
_cell.angle_beta   90.00
_cell.angle_gamma   90.00
#
_symmetry.space_group_name_H-M   'P 1'
#
loop_
_entity.id
_entity.type
_entity.pdbx_description
1 polymer ?
#
loop_
_entity_poly.entity_id
_entity_poly.type
_entity_poly.pdbx_seq_one_letter_code
_entity_poly.pdbx_strand_id
1 'polypeptide(L)'
;MGEAENIEVETEAESEASSSWNLGKHTQIIELSEKLLDGNLSAKIEAAREIRKMVRKSSSPSKIRAKLAAAGVIEPLVLMLSSSNIEARQSSLLALLNLAVRNERVTVIGVTFHVHKVVGKGWVR
;
A
#
# COMPACT_ATOMS: atom_id res chain seq x y z
N MET A 1 -3.04 58.89 6.02
CA MET A 1 -3.67 57.85 6.86
C MET A 1 -3.35 56.51 6.21
N GLY A 2 -2.44 55.74 6.82
CA GLY A 2 -2.08 54.41 6.34
C GLY A 2 -3.10 53.38 6.82
N GLU A 3 -3.56 52.53 5.91
CA GLU A 3 -4.34 51.34 6.21
C GLU A 3 -3.39 50.31 6.83
N ALA A 4 -3.60 49.97 8.10
CA ALA A 4 -2.85 48.93 8.77
C ALA A 4 -3.48 47.58 8.42
N GLU A 5 -2.69 46.77 7.72
CA GLU A 5 -2.98 45.40 7.29
C GLU A 5 -3.37 44.53 8.50
N ASN A 6 -4.53 43.89 8.38
CA ASN A 6 -4.97 42.83 9.27
C ASN A 6 -4.18 41.55 8.93
N ILE A 7 -3.08 41.31 9.65
CA ILE A 7 -2.30 40.08 9.51
C ILE A 7 -3.04 38.98 10.28
N GLU A 8 -3.72 38.12 9.54
CA GLU A 8 -4.31 36.86 10.03
C GLU A 8 -3.18 35.97 10.58
N VAL A 9 -3.03 35.96 11.90
CA VAL A 9 -2.18 35.02 12.62
C VAL A 9 -2.95 33.70 12.74
N GLU A 10 -2.99 32.94 11.65
CA GLU A 10 -3.40 31.55 11.66
C GLU A 10 -2.21 30.65 11.24
N THR A 11 -1.96 29.62 12.06
CA THR A 11 -1.34 28.31 11.67
C THR A 11 0.18 28.07 11.81
N GLU A 12 0.76 28.21 13.01
CA GLU A 12 2.03 27.51 13.32
C GLU A 12 1.81 26.12 13.96
N ALA A 13 0.80 25.96 14.82
CA ALA A 13 0.56 24.71 15.57
C ALA A 13 0.09 23.52 14.72
N GLU A 14 -0.58 23.76 13.59
CA GLU A 14 -1.03 22.68 12.69
C GLU A 14 0.12 22.08 11.86
N SER A 15 1.19 22.85 11.62
CA SER A 15 2.35 22.45 10.81
C SER A 15 3.25 21.42 11.51
N GLU A 16 3.40 21.53 12.83
CA GLU A 16 4.25 20.66 13.63
C GLU A 16 3.58 19.33 13.98
N ALA A 17 2.29 19.38 14.37
CA ALA A 17 1.48 18.18 14.53
C ALA A 17 1.44 17.40 13.21
N SER A 18 1.38 18.12 12.07
CA SER A 18 1.46 17.54 10.74
C SER A 18 2.77 16.77 10.52
N SER A 19 3.88 17.37 10.88
CA SER A 19 5.21 16.79 10.70
C SER A 19 5.46 15.56 11.59
N SER A 20 5.01 15.58 12.84
CA SER A 20 5.18 14.46 13.77
C SER A 20 4.35 13.22 13.37
N TRP A 21 3.08 13.40 12.95
CA TRP A 21 2.27 12.26 12.47
C TRP A 21 2.81 11.67 11.16
N ASN A 22 3.40 12.51 10.30
CA ASN A 22 4.01 12.07 9.05
C ASN A 22 5.26 11.19 9.29
N LEU A 23 6.02 11.46 10.35
CA LEU A 23 7.19 10.66 10.74
C LEU A 23 6.78 9.26 11.24
N GLY A 24 5.76 9.18 12.12
CA GLY A 24 5.26 7.89 12.63
C GLY A 24 4.76 6.96 11.51
N LYS A 25 4.07 7.51 10.51
CA LYS A 25 3.64 6.72 9.33
C LYS A 25 4.82 6.30 8.47
N HIS A 26 5.89 7.11 8.38
CA HIS A 26 7.09 6.74 7.66
C HIS A 26 7.78 5.53 8.30
N THR A 27 7.94 5.55 9.63
CA THR A 27 8.50 4.41 10.38
C THR A 27 7.66 3.15 10.20
N GLN A 28 6.32 3.25 10.27
CA GLN A 28 5.45 2.11 10.03
C GLN A 28 5.56 1.57 8.60
N ILE A 29 5.75 2.43 7.59
CA ILE A 29 5.96 1.98 6.21
C ILE A 29 7.25 1.15 6.10
N ILE A 30 8.34 1.60 6.74
CA ILE A 30 9.61 0.87 6.75
C ILE A 30 9.43 -0.49 7.43
N GLU A 31 8.89 -0.50 8.64
CA GLU A 31 8.71 -1.73 9.42
C GLU A 31 7.82 -2.76 8.68
N LEU A 32 6.72 -2.32 8.07
CA LEU A 32 5.85 -3.20 7.29
C LEU A 32 6.52 -3.71 6.01
N SER A 33 7.41 -2.91 5.42
CA SER A 33 8.17 -3.30 4.23
C SER A 33 9.21 -4.37 4.57
N GLU A 34 9.96 -4.17 5.66
CA GLU A 34 10.93 -5.16 6.18
C GLU A 34 10.23 -6.49 6.55
N LYS A 35 9.08 -6.42 7.23
CA LYS A 35 8.28 -7.63 7.53
C LYS A 35 7.82 -8.36 6.27
N LEU A 36 7.54 -7.64 5.17
CA LEU A 36 7.19 -8.27 3.89
C LEU A 36 8.39 -8.89 3.18
N LEU A 37 9.56 -8.27 3.27
CA LEU A 37 10.78 -8.73 2.62
C LEU A 37 11.34 -9.96 3.35
N ASP A 38 11.61 -9.82 4.65
CA ASP A 38 12.40 -10.79 5.43
C ASP A 38 11.55 -11.65 6.39
N GLY A 39 10.27 -11.29 6.58
CA GLY A 39 9.39 -12.01 7.50
C GLY A 39 9.03 -13.43 7.02
N ASN A 40 8.63 -14.28 7.98
CA ASN A 40 8.00 -15.56 7.65
C ASN A 40 6.60 -15.36 7.03
N LEU A 41 5.99 -16.43 6.50
CA LEU A 41 4.69 -16.32 5.81
C LEU A 41 3.59 -15.64 6.65
N SER A 42 3.55 -15.91 7.96
CA SER A 42 2.58 -15.28 8.88
C SER A 42 2.82 -13.77 9.01
N ALA A 43 4.08 -13.37 9.22
CA ALA A 43 4.47 -11.96 9.29
C ALA A 43 4.17 -11.23 7.97
N LYS A 44 4.39 -11.87 6.82
CA LYS A 44 4.04 -11.31 5.51
C LYS A 44 2.52 -11.13 5.34
N ILE A 45 1.72 -12.08 5.81
CA ILE A 45 0.24 -11.98 5.81
C ILE A 45 -0.21 -10.79 6.67
N GLU A 46 0.32 -10.68 7.88
CA GLU A 46 -0.01 -9.60 8.81
C GLU A 46 0.41 -8.24 8.25
N ALA A 47 1.63 -8.13 7.72
CA ALA A 47 2.12 -6.90 7.11
C ALA A 47 1.24 -6.48 5.92
N ALA A 48 0.84 -7.44 5.07
CA ALA A 48 -0.10 -7.17 3.98
C ALA A 48 -1.46 -6.67 4.50
N ARG A 49 -1.96 -7.15 5.64
CA ARG A 49 -3.20 -6.66 6.27
C ARG A 49 -3.07 -5.23 6.76
N GLU A 50 -1.98 -4.93 7.47
CA GLU A 50 -1.77 -3.59 8.02
C GLU A 50 -1.52 -2.56 6.91
N ILE A 51 -0.84 -2.92 5.82
CA ILE A 51 -0.72 -2.06 4.62
C ILE A 51 -2.11 -1.68 4.08
N ARG A 52 -3.03 -2.64 3.96
CA ARG A 52 -4.41 -2.35 3.50
C ARG A 52 -5.10 -1.34 4.40
N LYS A 53 -5.03 -1.58 5.70
CA LYS A 53 -5.65 -0.74 6.72
C LYS A 53 -5.05 0.66 6.73
N MET A 54 -3.72 0.77 6.65
CA MET A 54 -2.99 2.03 6.59
C MET A 54 -3.37 2.85 5.36
N VAL A 55 -3.40 2.22 4.17
CA VAL A 55 -3.79 2.91 2.92
C VAL A 55 -5.24 3.38 2.97
N ARG A 56 -6.16 2.59 3.54
CA ARG A 56 -7.60 2.95 3.61
C ARG A 56 -7.90 4.03 4.65
N LYS A 57 -7.20 4.04 5.79
CA LYS A 57 -7.45 4.97 6.89
C LYS A 57 -6.67 6.29 6.79
N SER A 58 -5.79 6.43 5.80
CA SER A 58 -4.96 7.63 5.67
C SER A 58 -5.66 8.73 4.90
N SER A 59 -5.52 9.97 5.39
CA SER A 59 -5.94 11.20 4.70
C SER A 59 -5.12 11.49 3.43
N SER A 60 -3.97 10.83 3.23
CA SER A 60 -3.10 10.99 2.06
C SER A 60 -2.63 9.64 1.52
N PRO A 61 -3.54 8.81 0.95
CA PRO A 61 -3.22 7.45 0.57
C PRO A 61 -2.26 7.38 -0.63
N SER A 62 -2.26 8.37 -1.52
CA SER A 62 -1.33 8.44 -2.66
C SER A 62 0.14 8.51 -2.24
N LYS A 63 0.46 9.29 -1.20
CA LYS A 63 1.85 9.40 -0.68
C LYS A 63 2.30 8.09 -0.05
N ILE A 64 1.42 7.43 0.70
CA ILE A 64 1.71 6.12 1.32
C ILE A 64 1.96 5.06 0.26
N ARG A 65 1.11 4.99 -0.77
CA ARG A 65 1.28 4.05 -1.88
C ARG A 65 2.62 4.24 -2.59
N ALA A 66 3.00 5.48 -2.88
CA ALA A 66 4.28 5.78 -3.53
C ALA A 66 5.48 5.34 -2.67
N LYS A 67 5.45 5.62 -1.37
CA LYS A 67 6.51 5.20 -0.42
C LYS A 67 6.61 3.68 -0.30
N LEU A 68 5.48 2.99 -0.17
CA LEU A 68 5.44 1.51 -0.12
C LEU A 68 5.97 0.90 -1.43
N ALA A 69 5.57 1.43 -2.58
CA ALA A 69 6.09 0.97 -3.87
C ALA A 69 7.61 1.19 -3.99
N ALA A 70 8.11 2.33 -3.54
CA ALA A 70 9.54 2.63 -3.50
C ALA A 70 10.31 1.71 -2.53
N ALA A 71 9.66 1.25 -1.45
CA ALA A 71 10.22 0.30 -0.49
C ALA A 71 10.22 -1.16 -1.01
N GLY A 72 9.82 -1.41 -2.26
CA GLY A 72 9.94 -2.73 -2.87
C GLY A 72 8.87 -3.75 -2.43
N VAL A 73 7.80 -3.32 -1.77
CA VAL A 73 6.78 -4.26 -1.23
C VAL A 73 5.99 -5.02 -2.29
N ILE A 74 6.04 -4.57 -3.56
CA ILE A 74 5.26 -5.17 -4.66
C ILE A 74 5.72 -6.60 -4.94
N GLU A 75 7.04 -6.84 -4.99
CA GLU A 75 7.60 -8.15 -5.34
C GLU A 75 7.23 -9.23 -4.29
N PRO A 76 7.43 -9.03 -2.98
CA PRO A 76 6.98 -9.98 -1.96
C PRO A 76 5.48 -10.27 -2.03
N LEU A 77 4.65 -9.26 -2.29
CA LEU A 77 3.20 -9.45 -2.43
C LEU A 77 2.86 -10.30 -3.66
N VAL A 78 3.55 -10.11 -4.78
CA VAL A 78 3.37 -10.95 -5.98
C VAL A 78 3.82 -12.39 -5.72
N LEU A 79 4.92 -12.60 -4.99
CA LEU A 79 5.37 -13.95 -4.61
C LEU A 79 4.34 -14.67 -3.72
N MET A 80 3.70 -13.94 -2.79
CA MET A 80 2.64 -14.50 -1.92
C MET A 80 1.42 -15.00 -2.70
N LEU A 81 1.12 -14.44 -3.88
CA LEU A 81 0.03 -14.92 -4.75
C LEU A 81 0.28 -16.35 -5.27
N SER A 82 1.55 -16.75 -5.34
CA SER A 82 1.96 -18.09 -5.77
C SER A 82 2.06 -19.09 -4.61
N SER A 83 1.82 -18.66 -3.37
CA SER A 83 1.86 -19.56 -2.21
C SER A 83 0.70 -20.55 -2.20
N SER A 84 0.91 -21.71 -1.57
CA SER A 84 -0.14 -22.71 -1.32
C SER A 84 -1.16 -22.27 -0.27
N ASN A 85 -0.85 -21.23 0.51
CA ASN A 85 -1.69 -20.71 1.57
C ASN A 85 -2.73 -19.71 1.02
N ILE A 86 -4.01 -20.05 1.14
CA ILE A 86 -5.12 -19.22 0.64
C ILE A 86 -5.13 -17.83 1.28
N GLU A 87 -4.84 -17.72 2.57
CA GLU A 87 -4.84 -16.48 3.33
C GLU A 87 -3.72 -15.53 2.87
N ALA A 88 -2.55 -16.07 2.55
CA ALA A 88 -1.44 -15.32 1.94
C ALA A 88 -1.82 -14.78 0.57
N ARG A 89 -2.45 -15.59 -0.28
CA ARG A 89 -2.93 -15.12 -1.59
C ARG A 89 -4.01 -14.05 -1.47
N GLN A 90 -5.00 -14.23 -0.60
CA GLN A 90 -6.08 -13.26 -0.40
C GLN A 90 -5.54 -11.95 0.15
N SER A 91 -4.66 -12.02 1.17
CA SER A 91 -4.06 -10.84 1.77
C SER A 91 -3.18 -10.08 0.78
N SER A 92 -2.35 -10.78 0.00
CA SER A 92 -1.52 -10.14 -1.02
C SER A 92 -2.35 -9.51 -2.14
N LEU A 93 -3.37 -10.21 -2.63
CA LEU A 93 -4.26 -9.69 -3.67
C LEU A 93 -4.97 -8.41 -3.22
N LEU A 94 -5.55 -8.42 -2.02
CA LEU A 94 -6.22 -7.25 -1.48
C LEU A 94 -5.23 -6.10 -1.21
N ALA A 95 -4.00 -6.39 -0.78
CA ALA A 95 -2.97 -5.37 -0.60
C ALA A 95 -2.60 -4.72 -1.93
N LEU A 96 -2.29 -5.53 -2.94
CA LEU A 96 -2.01 -5.06 -4.29
C LEU A 96 -3.16 -4.25 -4.87
N LEU A 97 -4.41 -4.67 -4.68
CA LEU A 97 -5.58 -3.90 -5.13
C LEU A 97 -5.64 -2.51 -4.48
N ASN A 98 -5.44 -2.42 -3.16
CA ASN A 98 -5.45 -1.12 -2.47
C ASN A 98 -4.23 -0.25 -2.84
N LEU A 99 -3.11 -0.85 -3.26
CA LEU A 99 -1.96 -0.14 -3.84
C LEU A 99 -2.18 0.26 -5.31
N ALA A 100 -3.03 -0.47 -6.04
CA ALA A 100 -3.38 -0.26 -7.45
C ALA A 100 -4.48 0.79 -7.65
N VAL A 101 -5.38 0.97 -6.68
CA VAL A 101 -6.48 1.93 -6.80
C VAL A 101 -5.91 3.34 -6.96
N ARG A 102 -6.05 3.89 -8.17
CA ARG A 102 -5.49 5.15 -8.71
C ARG A 102 -4.00 5.13 -9.09
N ASN A 103 -3.35 3.97 -9.14
CA ASN A 103 -2.04 3.78 -9.76
C ASN A 103 -2.20 2.80 -10.93
N GLU A 104 -2.31 3.33 -12.14
CA GLU A 104 -2.66 2.63 -13.39
C GLU A 104 -1.73 1.46 -13.76
N ARG A 105 -0.68 1.20 -12.97
CA ARG A 105 0.39 0.24 -13.27
C ARG A 105 0.16 -1.18 -12.75
N VAL A 106 -0.75 -1.40 -11.79
CA VAL A 106 -0.85 -2.72 -11.10
C VAL A 106 -1.98 -3.60 -11.65
N THR A 107 -2.94 -3.04 -12.39
CA THR A 107 -4.09 -3.77 -12.95
C THR A 107 -3.73 -4.79 -14.04
N VAL A 108 -2.56 -4.66 -14.67
CA VAL A 108 -2.20 -5.48 -15.85
C VAL A 108 -1.66 -6.86 -15.47
N ILE A 109 -1.09 -7.05 -14.27
CA ILE A 109 -0.37 -8.31 -13.97
C ILE A 109 -1.31 -9.39 -13.38
N GLY A 110 -2.31 -9.00 -12.58
CA GLY A 110 -3.22 -9.95 -11.91
C GLY A 110 -4.35 -10.48 -12.78
N VAL A 111 -4.98 -9.62 -13.60
CA VAL A 111 -6.15 -9.99 -14.40
C VAL A 111 -5.72 -10.85 -15.60
N THR A 112 -4.60 -10.52 -16.23
CA THR A 112 -4.09 -11.24 -17.40
C THR A 112 -3.59 -12.64 -17.05
N PHE A 113 -2.97 -12.82 -15.88
CA PHE A 113 -2.45 -14.13 -15.47
C PHE A 113 -3.56 -15.08 -14.98
N HIS A 114 -4.60 -14.55 -14.32
CA HIS A 114 -5.77 -15.36 -13.93
C HIS A 114 -6.64 -15.73 -15.14
N VAL A 115 -6.84 -14.83 -16.11
CA VAL A 115 -7.61 -15.12 -17.32
C VAL A 115 -6.90 -16.21 -18.16
N HIS A 116 -5.57 -16.17 -18.31
CA HIS A 116 -4.86 -17.24 -19.02
C HIS A 116 -4.92 -18.60 -18.31
N LYS A 117 -4.84 -18.64 -16.97
CA LYS A 117 -4.88 -19.91 -16.22
C LYS A 117 -6.29 -20.50 -16.12
N VAL A 118 -7.33 -19.67 -16.15
CA VAL A 118 -8.74 -20.10 -16.11
C VAL A 118 -9.26 -20.50 -17.49
N VAL A 119 -8.76 -19.93 -18.59
CA VAL A 119 -9.20 -20.26 -19.96
C VAL A 119 -8.45 -21.47 -20.55
N GLY A 120 -7.31 -21.89 -19.98
CA GLY A 120 -6.46 -22.96 -20.53
C GLY A 120 -6.82 -24.41 -20.20
N LYS A 121 -7.97 -24.71 -19.56
CA LYS A 121 -8.42 -26.10 -19.27
C LYS A 121 -9.84 -26.36 -19.74
N GLY A 122 -10.09 -26.23 -21.04
CA GLY A 122 -11.46 -26.38 -21.58
C GLY A 122 -11.60 -26.80 -23.04
N TRP A 123 -10.53 -27.16 -23.76
CA TRP A 123 -10.64 -27.69 -25.13
C TRP A 123 -9.78 -28.95 -25.27
N VAL A 124 -10.23 -30.02 -24.62
CA VAL A 124 -9.96 -31.38 -25.07
C VAL A 124 -11.31 -31.95 -25.49
N ARG A 125 -11.61 -31.82 -26.79
CA ARG A 125 -12.24 -32.82 -27.66
C ARG A 125 -12.33 -32.25 -29.07
#